data_AF-A0A7V2M2H1-F1
#
_entry.id   AF-A0A7V2M2H1-F1
#
_cell.length_a   1.000
_cell.length_b   1.000
_cell.length_c   1.000
_cell.angle_alpha   90.00
_cell.angle_beta   90.00
_cell.angle_gamma   90.00
#
_symmetry.space_group_name_H-M   'P 1'
#
loop_
_entity.id
_entity.type
_entity.pdbx_description
1 polymer ?
#
loop_
_entity_poly.entity_id
_entity_poly.type
_entity_poly.pdbx_seq_one_letter_code
_entity_poly.pdbx_strand_id
1 'polypeptide(L)'
;MKKNLIVLIVVLLMSMLFASCGDVNEANSLNNVNKVDNSTSTSRLTSDYENALNIDQQLAVGIMKLDETEYSVEREQASTLLPLWEAIKSLSASETAAEEEINAVFSQIQETLTDEQIKTIAEMQLTNEDMRTIAQEMGSSFGKGAGRFENLSPEQQSTAQAMRESGQSPQGGISGIVPGQTGGPGRQGLAGDGIPPSGETSARLKGATTGINPYILDAVISFLEEKING
;
A
#
# COMPACT_ATOMS: atom_id res chain seq x y z
N MET A 1 25.25 -33.49 -24.55
CA MET A 1 24.20 -33.89 -25.51
C MET A 1 23.10 -34.75 -24.88
N LYS A 2 23.42 -35.80 -24.09
CA LYS A 2 22.40 -36.68 -23.45
C LYS A 2 21.52 -36.00 -22.38
N LYS A 3 22.05 -35.03 -21.62
CA LYS A 3 21.31 -34.27 -20.60
C LYS A 3 20.26 -33.33 -21.20
N ASN A 4 20.61 -32.66 -22.32
CA ASN A 4 19.69 -31.79 -23.04
C ASN A 4 18.59 -32.60 -23.76
N LEU A 5 18.89 -33.84 -24.16
CA LEU A 5 17.90 -34.78 -24.71
C LEU A 5 16.85 -35.19 -23.66
N ILE A 6 17.27 -35.43 -22.42
CA ILE A 6 16.37 -35.80 -21.31
C ILE A 6 15.45 -34.62 -20.94
N VAL A 7 15.98 -33.40 -20.89
CA VAL A 7 15.18 -32.19 -20.62
C VAL A 7 14.13 -31.96 -21.71
N LEU A 8 14.48 -32.21 -22.98
CA LEU A 8 13.55 -32.05 -24.11
C LEU A 8 12.43 -33.11 -24.10
N ILE A 9 12.72 -34.33 -23.64
CA ILE A 9 11.73 -35.41 -23.48
C ILE A 9 10.77 -35.14 -22.30
N VAL A 10 11.28 -34.59 -21.20
CA VAL A 10 10.45 -34.25 -20.02
C VAL A 10 9.52 -33.07 -20.32
N VAL A 11 9.99 -32.05 -21.05
CA VAL A 11 9.15 -30.93 -21.49
C VAL A 11 8.07 -31.39 -22.48
N LEU A 12 8.38 -32.34 -23.35
CA LEU A 12 7.44 -32.88 -24.33
C LEU A 12 6.36 -33.80 -23.71
N LEU A 13 6.66 -34.45 -22.58
CA LEU A 13 5.69 -35.27 -21.83
C LEU A 13 4.71 -34.44 -20.97
N MET A 14 5.12 -33.24 -20.53
CA MET A 14 4.27 -32.38 -19.68
C MET A 14 3.17 -31.63 -20.46
N SER A 15 3.28 -31.54 -21.79
CA SER A 15 2.33 -30.80 -22.64
C SER A 15 1.09 -31.62 -23.04
N MET A 16 1.01 -32.92 -22.71
CA MET A 16 -0.05 -33.81 -23.18
C MET A 16 -1.26 -33.95 -22.25
N LEU A 17 -1.38 -33.13 -21.20
CA LEU A 17 -2.45 -33.24 -20.21
C LEU A 17 -3.47 -32.08 -20.18
N PHE A 18 -3.51 -31.19 -21.19
CA PHE A 18 -4.58 -30.19 -21.30
C PHE A 18 -5.36 -30.34 -22.61
N ALA A 19 -6.13 -31.42 -22.69
CA ALA A 19 -7.32 -31.51 -23.52
C ALA A 19 -8.53 -31.71 -22.60
N SER A 20 -9.04 -30.62 -22.03
CA SER A 20 -10.43 -30.56 -21.56
C SER A 20 -11.10 -29.41 -22.30
N CYS A 21 -11.58 -29.75 -23.50
CA CYS A 21 -12.57 -28.95 -24.20
C CYS A 21 -13.89 -29.08 -23.44
N GLY A 22 -14.32 -27.99 -22.81
CA GLY A 22 -15.69 -27.78 -22.40
C GLY A 22 -16.24 -26.59 -23.18
N ASP A 23 -16.61 -26.83 -24.44
CA ASP A 23 -17.42 -25.89 -25.21
C ASP A 23 -18.89 -26.12 -24.83
N VAL A 24 -19.49 -25.14 -24.17
CA VAL A 24 -20.93 -24.88 -24.25
C VAL A 24 -21.13 -23.38 -24.38
N ASN A 25 -21.44 -22.97 -25.60
CA ASN A 25 -22.09 -21.71 -25.91
C ASN A 25 -23.47 -21.66 -25.22
N GLU A 26 -23.77 -20.62 -24.43
CA GLU A 26 -25.10 -19.99 -24.47
C GLU A 26 -25.08 -18.59 -23.85
N ALA A 27 -25.60 -17.63 -24.62
CA ALA A 27 -25.82 -16.27 -24.18
C ALA A 27 -27.20 -16.13 -23.52
N ASN A 28 -27.24 -15.26 -22.51
CA ASN A 28 -28.35 -14.37 -22.15
C ASN A 28 -29.37 -14.83 -21.09
N SER A 29 -29.54 -13.89 -20.15
CA SER A 29 -30.71 -13.59 -19.33
C SER A 29 -30.99 -14.45 -18.10
N LEU A 30 -30.59 -13.85 -16.97
CA LEU A 30 -31.49 -13.47 -15.88
C LEU A 30 -32.64 -14.45 -15.61
N ASN A 31 -32.48 -15.29 -14.59
CA ASN A 31 -33.33 -15.27 -13.41
C ASN A 31 -32.96 -16.40 -12.43
N ASN A 32 -33.04 -16.05 -11.15
CA ASN A 32 -33.48 -16.88 -10.03
C ASN A 32 -32.43 -17.67 -9.20
N VAL A 33 -32.33 -17.21 -7.95
CA VAL A 33 -32.45 -17.97 -6.70
C VAL A 33 -31.43 -19.08 -6.41
N ASN A 34 -30.69 -18.85 -5.31
CA ASN A 34 -30.09 -19.83 -4.41
C ASN A 34 -29.66 -21.15 -5.05
N LYS A 35 -28.52 -21.10 -5.74
CA LYS A 35 -27.65 -22.27 -5.82
C LYS A 35 -26.59 -22.09 -4.74
N VAL A 36 -26.76 -22.82 -3.63
CA VAL A 36 -25.66 -23.11 -2.71
C VAL A 36 -24.66 -23.94 -3.50
N ASP A 37 -23.76 -23.25 -4.18
CA ASP A 37 -22.59 -23.85 -4.78
C ASP A 37 -21.54 -23.92 -3.66
N ASN A 38 -21.42 -25.10 -3.05
CA ASN A 38 -20.26 -25.45 -2.22
C ASN A 38 -19.05 -25.70 -3.14
N SER A 39 -18.75 -24.69 -3.95
CA SER A 39 -17.50 -24.51 -4.65
C SER A 39 -16.66 -23.66 -3.73
N THR A 40 -15.46 -24.11 -3.40
CA THR A 40 -14.40 -23.35 -2.72
C THR A 40 -14.30 -21.97 -3.34
N SER A 41 -15.09 -21.04 -2.80
CA SER A 41 -15.09 -19.64 -3.18
C SER A 41 -13.91 -19.13 -2.41
N THR A 42 -12.72 -19.15 -3.03
CA THR A 42 -11.61 -18.34 -2.55
C THR A 42 -12.18 -16.93 -2.44
N SER A 43 -12.43 -16.48 -1.21
CA SER A 43 -12.95 -15.13 -0.97
C SER A 43 -11.95 -14.19 -1.61
N ARG A 44 -12.36 -13.52 -2.69
CA ARG A 44 -11.50 -12.54 -3.36
C ARG A 44 -11.73 -11.20 -2.69
N LEU A 45 -10.66 -10.42 -2.53
CA LEU A 45 -10.79 -9.02 -2.15
C LEU A 45 -11.61 -8.28 -3.21
N THR A 46 -12.55 -7.46 -2.76
CA THR A 46 -13.45 -6.67 -3.61
C THR A 46 -13.56 -5.27 -3.03
N SER A 47 -13.82 -4.28 -3.88
CA SER A 47 -14.12 -2.90 -3.47
C SER A 47 -15.58 -2.52 -3.76
N ASP A 48 -16.48 -3.51 -3.88
CA ASP A 48 -17.89 -3.32 -4.30
C ASP A 48 -18.82 -2.88 -3.17
N TYR A 49 -18.28 -2.46 -2.02
CA TYR A 49 -19.04 -1.98 -0.87
C TYR A 49 -18.77 -0.49 -0.59
N GLU A 50 -19.66 0.11 0.19
CA GLU A 50 -19.64 1.56 0.41
C GLU A 50 -18.34 2.01 1.10
N ASN A 51 -17.71 3.06 0.55
CA ASN A 51 -16.45 3.62 1.06
C ASN A 51 -15.30 2.61 1.18
N ALA A 52 -15.34 1.49 0.44
CA ALA A 52 -14.28 0.49 0.40
C ALA A 52 -12.92 1.12 0.10
N LEU A 53 -11.88 0.62 0.75
CA LEU A 53 -10.51 0.85 0.32
C LEU A 53 -10.28 0.17 -1.04
N ASN A 54 -9.30 0.66 -1.79
CA ASN A 54 -8.85 -0.11 -2.96
C ASN A 54 -8.17 -1.42 -2.50
N ILE A 55 -8.14 -2.43 -3.38
CA ILE A 55 -7.66 -3.78 -3.03
C ILE A 55 -6.23 -3.75 -2.46
N ASP A 56 -5.34 -2.94 -3.04
CA ASP A 56 -3.94 -2.83 -2.61
C ASP A 56 -3.82 -2.29 -1.17
N GLN A 57 -4.63 -1.30 -0.82
CA GLN A 57 -4.73 -0.76 0.54
C GLN A 57 -5.38 -1.75 1.49
N GLN A 58 -6.42 -2.48 1.04
CA GLN A 58 -7.03 -3.56 1.84
C GLN A 58 -5.99 -4.62 2.17
N LEU A 59 -5.13 -4.98 1.22
CA LEU A 59 -4.07 -5.97 1.42
C LEU A 59 -3.04 -5.48 2.44
N ALA A 60 -2.53 -4.25 2.29
CA ALA A 60 -1.54 -3.68 3.20
C ALA A 60 -2.05 -3.58 4.64
N VAL A 61 -3.25 -3.03 4.81
CA VAL A 61 -3.88 -2.86 6.13
C VAL A 61 -4.32 -4.21 6.70
N GLY A 62 -4.92 -5.05 5.86
CA GLY A 62 -5.39 -6.38 6.23
C GLY A 62 -4.27 -7.25 6.79
N ILE A 63 -3.10 -7.27 6.13
CA ILE A 63 -1.92 -8.02 6.59
C ILE A 63 -1.52 -7.64 8.01
N MET A 64 -1.53 -6.34 8.34
CA MET A 64 -1.22 -5.89 9.71
C MET A 64 -2.31 -6.31 10.70
N LYS A 65 -3.59 -6.17 10.31
CA LYS A 65 -4.73 -6.54 11.16
C LYS A 65 -4.89 -8.04 11.38
N LEU A 66 -4.28 -8.89 10.55
CA LEU A 66 -4.27 -10.34 10.77
C LEU A 66 -3.61 -10.71 12.09
N ASP A 67 -2.71 -9.87 12.63
CA ASP A 67 -2.07 -10.11 13.94
C ASP A 67 -3.06 -10.14 15.10
N GLU A 68 -4.22 -9.49 14.96
CA GLU A 68 -5.31 -9.51 15.92
C GLU A 68 -6.22 -10.75 15.77
N THR A 69 -5.86 -11.69 14.89
CA THR A 69 -6.64 -12.87 14.53
C THR A 69 -5.84 -14.16 14.70
N GLU A 70 -6.50 -15.31 14.53
CA GLU A 70 -5.83 -16.62 14.52
C GLU A 70 -4.97 -16.85 13.27
N TYR A 71 -5.13 -16.02 12.23
CA TYR A 71 -4.41 -16.11 10.95
C TYR A 71 -3.27 -15.10 10.84
N SER A 72 -2.69 -14.72 11.98
CA SER A 72 -1.52 -13.84 12.06
C SER A 72 -0.41 -14.27 11.09
N VAL A 73 0.25 -13.30 10.49
CA VAL A 73 1.45 -13.54 9.67
C VAL A 73 2.59 -14.06 10.55
N GLU A 74 3.08 -15.25 10.25
CA GLU A 74 4.20 -15.89 10.94
C GLU A 74 5.55 -15.35 10.46
N ARG A 75 6.62 -15.60 11.22
CA ARG A 75 7.98 -15.09 10.93
C ARG A 75 8.48 -15.50 9.54
N GLU A 76 8.27 -16.76 9.19
CA GLU A 76 8.70 -17.35 7.92
C GLU A 76 7.96 -16.72 6.74
N GLN A 77 6.67 -16.46 6.92
CA GLN A 77 5.84 -15.78 5.92
C GLN A 77 6.23 -14.30 5.81
N ALA A 78 6.47 -13.62 6.93
CA ALA A 78 6.93 -12.23 6.95
C ALA A 78 8.28 -12.06 6.22
N SER A 79 9.20 -13.02 6.39
CA SER A 79 10.48 -13.05 5.67
C SER A 79 10.32 -13.16 4.15
N THR A 80 9.20 -13.72 3.68
CA THR A 80 8.87 -13.83 2.25
C THR A 80 8.14 -12.58 1.76
N LEU A 81 7.26 -12.00 2.58
CA LEU A 81 6.46 -10.82 2.24
C LEU A 81 7.28 -9.52 2.24
N LEU A 82 8.21 -9.37 3.18
CA LEU A 82 9.01 -8.15 3.35
C LEU A 82 9.68 -7.68 2.03
N PRO A 83 10.46 -8.51 1.32
CA PRO A 83 11.11 -8.08 0.08
C PRO A 83 10.11 -7.72 -1.04
N LEU A 84 8.89 -8.26 -1.02
CA LEU A 84 7.84 -7.90 -2.00
C LEU A 84 7.30 -6.49 -1.72
N TRP A 85 7.07 -6.15 -0.46
CA TRP A 85 6.64 -4.81 -0.06
C TRP A 85 7.74 -3.76 -0.26
N GLU A 86 9.00 -4.11 -0.04
CA GLU A 86 10.14 -3.26 -0.42
C GLU A 86 10.23 -3.05 -1.93
N ALA A 87 9.96 -4.08 -2.74
CA ALA A 87 9.91 -3.96 -4.18
C ALA A 87 8.80 -3.01 -4.63
N ILE A 88 7.59 -3.09 -4.06
CA ILE A 88 6.51 -2.12 -4.30
C ILE A 88 7.01 -0.72 -3.97
N LYS A 89 7.61 -0.49 -2.80
CA LYS A 89 8.14 0.81 -2.42
C LYS A 89 9.15 1.38 -3.41
N SER A 90 10.07 0.53 -3.88
CA SER A 90 11.05 0.95 -4.89
C SER A 90 10.41 1.24 -6.25
N LEU A 91 9.45 0.43 -6.68
CA LEU A 91 8.76 0.59 -7.96
C LEU A 91 7.83 1.82 -7.95
N SER A 92 7.08 2.03 -6.87
CA SER A 92 6.22 3.20 -6.66
C SER A 92 6.99 4.52 -6.65
N ALA A 93 8.25 4.50 -6.21
CA ALA A 93 9.12 5.68 -6.21
C ALA A 93 9.84 5.90 -7.56
N SER A 94 9.77 4.94 -8.48
CA SER A 94 10.45 4.99 -9.77
C SER A 94 9.61 5.73 -10.81
N GLU A 95 10.22 6.69 -11.51
CA GLU A 95 9.56 7.42 -12.61
C GLU A 95 9.36 6.57 -13.87
N THR A 96 10.02 5.41 -13.96
CA THR A 96 10.03 4.54 -15.15
C THR A 96 9.37 3.20 -14.94
N ALA A 97 8.90 2.88 -13.73
CA ALA A 97 8.22 1.63 -13.46
C ALA A 97 6.85 1.60 -14.16
N ALA A 98 6.52 0.47 -14.78
CA ALA A 98 5.20 0.26 -15.35
C ALA A 98 4.19 -0.12 -14.25
N GLU A 99 2.93 0.27 -14.42
CA GLU A 99 1.87 -0.07 -13.47
C GLU A 99 1.65 -1.60 -13.40
N GLU A 100 1.83 -2.28 -14.53
CA GLU A 100 1.76 -3.73 -14.62
C GLU A 100 2.83 -4.44 -13.77
N GLU A 101 4.01 -3.83 -13.60
CA GLU A 101 5.07 -4.39 -12.73
C GLU A 101 4.64 -4.31 -11.27
N ILE A 102 4.05 -3.19 -10.84
CA ILE A 102 3.54 -3.01 -9.47
C ILE A 102 2.40 -4.00 -9.20
N ASN A 103 1.46 -4.13 -10.14
CA ASN A 103 0.33 -5.06 -10.05
C ASN A 103 0.77 -6.53 -10.01
N ALA A 104 1.85 -6.88 -10.72
CA ALA A 104 2.43 -8.21 -10.64
C ALA A 104 2.97 -8.50 -9.23
N VAL A 105 3.61 -7.52 -8.57
CA VAL A 105 4.08 -7.70 -7.19
C VAL A 105 2.92 -7.82 -6.21
N PHE A 106 1.84 -7.03 -6.35
CA PHE A 106 0.63 -7.22 -5.54
C PHE A 106 -0.02 -8.59 -5.73
N SER A 107 0.01 -9.14 -6.95
CA SER A 107 -0.47 -10.48 -7.23
C SER A 107 0.38 -11.53 -6.51
N GLN A 108 1.71 -11.38 -6.55
CA GLN A 108 2.63 -12.27 -5.82
C GLN A 108 2.44 -12.21 -4.30
N ILE A 109 2.13 -11.03 -3.74
CA ILE A 109 1.80 -10.89 -2.32
C ILE A 109 0.53 -11.66 -1.99
N GLN A 110 -0.52 -11.54 -2.80
CA GLN A 110 -1.75 -12.31 -2.62
C GLN A 110 -1.50 -13.82 -2.69
N GLU A 111 -0.65 -14.29 -3.61
CA GLU A 111 -0.25 -15.70 -3.73
C GLU A 111 0.60 -16.20 -2.55
N THR A 112 1.24 -15.30 -1.82
CA THR A 112 2.05 -15.63 -0.63
C THR A 112 1.18 -15.77 0.63
N LEU A 113 -0.03 -15.21 0.62
CA LEU A 113 -1.00 -15.34 1.71
C LEU A 113 -1.79 -16.64 1.56
N THR A 114 -2.25 -17.19 2.68
CA THR A 114 -3.15 -18.35 2.65
C THR A 114 -4.56 -17.93 2.24
N ASP A 115 -5.35 -18.88 1.74
CA ASP A 115 -6.76 -18.63 1.40
C ASP A 115 -7.55 -18.14 2.62
N GLU A 116 -7.26 -18.67 3.81
CA GLU A 116 -7.88 -18.22 5.06
C GLU A 116 -7.50 -16.77 5.38
N GLN A 117 -6.24 -16.37 5.20
CA GLN A 117 -5.79 -15.00 5.42
C GLN A 117 -6.49 -14.02 4.46
N ILE A 118 -6.54 -14.34 3.17
CA ILE A 118 -7.24 -13.50 2.18
C ILE A 118 -8.73 -13.40 2.52
N LYS A 119 -9.35 -14.52 2.90
CA LYS A 119 -10.75 -14.55 3.33
C LYS A 119 -10.98 -13.67 4.56
N THR A 120 -10.14 -13.79 5.58
CA THR A 120 -10.24 -12.97 6.79
C THR A 120 -10.09 -11.49 6.44
N ILE A 121 -9.15 -11.10 5.58
CA ILE A 121 -9.02 -9.71 5.12
C ILE A 121 -10.29 -9.25 4.38
N ALA A 122 -10.86 -10.08 3.50
CA ALA A 122 -12.10 -9.75 2.79
C ALA A 122 -13.28 -9.54 3.75
N GLU A 123 -13.36 -10.35 4.82
CA GLU A 123 -14.39 -10.24 5.86
C GLU A 123 -14.23 -9.00 6.75
N MET A 124 -13.04 -8.38 6.80
CA MET A 124 -12.83 -7.12 7.51
C MET A 124 -13.56 -5.94 6.86
N GLN A 125 -13.95 -6.04 5.58
CA GLN A 125 -14.63 -4.99 4.81
C GLN A 125 -14.03 -3.60 5.02
N LEU A 126 -12.71 -3.49 4.91
CA LEU A 126 -11.97 -2.28 5.27
C LEU A 126 -12.40 -1.07 4.43
N THR A 127 -12.71 0.02 5.12
CA THR A 127 -13.18 1.28 4.53
C THR A 127 -12.19 2.43 4.74
N ASN A 128 -12.47 3.55 4.07
CA ASN A 128 -11.77 4.81 4.30
C ASN A 128 -11.94 5.35 5.74
N GLU A 129 -13.01 4.95 6.45
CA GLU A 129 -13.20 5.30 7.86
C GLU A 129 -12.26 4.48 8.75
N ASP A 130 -12.16 3.17 8.51
CA ASP A 130 -11.22 2.29 9.21
C ASP A 130 -9.79 2.79 9.05
N MET A 131 -9.42 3.25 7.85
CA MET A 131 -8.09 3.84 7.60
C MET A 131 -7.78 5.02 8.53
N ARG A 132 -8.77 5.84 8.89
CA ARG A 132 -8.56 6.98 9.80
C ARG A 132 -8.35 6.52 11.23
N THR A 133 -9.16 5.55 11.68
CA THR A 133 -9.03 4.93 12.99
C THR A 133 -7.67 4.26 13.14
N ILE A 134 -7.30 3.44 12.15
CA ILE A 134 -6.03 2.73 12.11
C ILE A 134 -4.86 3.72 12.03
N ALA A 135 -4.97 4.83 11.30
CA ALA A 135 -3.92 5.86 11.31
C ALA A 135 -3.74 6.51 12.69
N GLN A 136 -4.79 6.63 13.51
CA GLN A 136 -4.69 7.14 14.88
C GLN A 136 -4.07 6.10 15.84
N GLU A 137 -4.50 4.85 15.72
CA GLU A 137 -3.97 3.72 16.49
C GLU A 137 -2.50 3.47 16.14
N MET A 138 -2.17 3.36 14.85
CA MET A 138 -0.80 3.21 14.37
C MET A 138 0.05 4.43 14.67
N GLY A 139 -0.47 5.65 14.56
CA GLY A 139 0.26 6.86 14.98
C GLY A 139 0.65 6.84 16.46
N SER A 140 -0.08 6.09 17.29
CA SER A 140 0.19 5.93 18.72
C SER A 140 1.04 4.69 19.04
N SER A 141 0.87 3.60 18.28
CA SER A 141 1.60 2.33 18.43
C SER A 141 2.94 2.31 17.70
N PHE A 142 2.99 2.73 16.43
CA PHE A 142 4.21 2.85 15.62
C PHE A 142 5.02 4.11 15.95
N GLY A 143 4.44 5.07 16.69
CA GLY A 143 5.17 6.20 17.27
C GLY A 143 6.23 5.80 18.31
N LYS A 144 6.36 4.50 18.62
CA LYS A 144 7.39 3.91 19.49
C LYS A 144 8.45 3.07 18.76
N GLY A 145 8.41 2.99 17.43
CA GLY A 145 9.31 2.11 16.66
C GLY A 145 9.62 2.54 15.22
N ALA A 146 8.83 3.43 14.61
CA ALA A 146 9.19 4.06 13.34
C ALA A 146 10.05 5.30 13.64
N GLY A 147 11.38 5.12 13.61
CA GLY A 147 12.42 6.09 13.96
C GLY A 147 12.47 7.40 13.14
N ARG A 148 11.34 8.05 12.90
CA ARG A 148 11.21 9.38 12.29
C ARG A 148 10.65 10.43 13.25
N PHE A 149 10.20 10.04 14.44
CA PHE A 149 9.77 10.98 15.49
C PHE A 149 10.53 10.81 16.82
N GLU A 150 11.38 9.78 16.93
CA GLU A 150 12.16 9.45 18.14
C GLU A 150 13.15 10.54 18.60
N ASN A 151 13.34 11.60 17.83
CA ASN A 151 14.28 12.67 18.15
C ASN A 151 13.63 14.05 18.22
N LEU A 152 12.33 14.11 18.56
CA LEU A 152 11.78 15.38 19.01
C LEU A 152 12.11 15.58 20.48
N SER A 153 12.99 16.56 20.73
CA SER A 153 13.29 17.06 22.07
C SER A 153 11.96 17.44 22.77
N PRO A 154 11.85 17.40 24.10
CA PRO A 154 10.62 17.79 24.83
C PRO A 154 10.06 19.16 24.40
N GLU A 155 10.92 20.06 23.93
CA GLU A 155 10.57 21.38 23.40
C GLU A 155 9.90 21.35 22.03
N GLN A 156 10.18 20.36 21.19
CA GLN A 156 9.53 20.21 19.88
C GLN A 156 8.15 19.57 20.02
N GLN A 157 7.95 18.69 21.00
CA GLN A 157 6.64 18.15 21.35
C GLN A 157 5.73 19.24 21.93
N SER A 158 6.26 20.09 22.83
CA SER A 158 5.50 21.21 23.39
C SER A 158 5.16 22.25 22.32
N THR A 159 6.06 22.51 21.38
CA THR A 159 5.82 23.42 20.25
C THR A 159 4.75 22.86 19.31
N ALA A 160 4.78 21.56 19.01
CA ALA A 160 3.74 20.92 18.20
C ALA A 160 2.36 20.94 18.89
N GLN A 161 2.34 20.75 20.22
CA GLN A 161 1.11 20.80 21.01
C GLN A 161 0.53 22.22 21.10
N ALA A 162 1.37 23.22 21.32
CA ALA A 162 0.96 24.63 21.30
C ALA A 162 0.50 25.11 19.91
N MET A 163 1.10 24.59 18.83
CA MET A 163 0.65 24.87 17.46
C MET A 163 -0.72 24.25 17.15
N ARG A 164 -1.00 23.06 17.69
CA ARG A 164 -2.31 22.38 17.55
C ARG A 164 -3.41 23.11 18.33
N GLU A 165 -3.08 23.63 19.52
CA GLU A 165 -4.00 24.41 20.36
C GLU A 165 -4.28 25.81 19.80
N SER A 166 -3.35 26.38 19.02
CA SER A 166 -3.52 27.68 18.37
C SER A 166 -4.22 27.63 17.00
N GLY A 167 -4.61 26.44 16.53
CA GLY A 167 -5.38 26.27 15.29
C GLY A 167 -4.63 26.60 14.00
N GLN A 168 -3.30 26.76 14.04
CA GLN A 168 -2.46 27.08 12.89
C GLN A 168 -1.82 25.80 12.35
N SER A 169 -2.39 25.28 11.25
CA SER A 169 -1.77 24.18 10.50
C SER A 169 -0.59 24.73 9.69
N PRO A 170 0.60 24.08 9.69
CA PRO A 170 1.73 24.51 8.88
C PRO A 170 1.44 24.21 7.41
N GLN A 171 1.03 25.23 6.67
CA GLN A 171 1.08 25.22 5.21
C GLN A 171 2.51 25.58 4.80
N GLY A 172 3.29 24.57 4.39
CA GLY A 172 4.58 24.78 3.74
C GLY A 172 5.74 24.13 4.48
N GLY A 173 6.38 23.17 3.82
CA GLY A 173 7.55 22.47 4.33
C GLY A 173 8.78 23.37 4.50
N ILE A 174 9.62 22.97 5.46
CA ILE A 174 11.09 22.98 5.41
C ILE A 174 11.71 23.68 4.20
N SER A 175 12.05 24.96 4.37
CA SER A 175 13.11 25.61 3.61
C SER A 175 13.93 26.50 4.54
N GLY A 176 15.20 26.14 4.69
CA GLY A 176 16.27 27.12 4.86
C GLY A 176 16.49 27.68 6.25
N ILE A 177 17.42 27.05 6.96
CA ILE A 177 18.26 27.69 7.97
C ILE A 177 18.90 28.96 7.35
N VAL A 178 18.61 30.13 7.91
CA VAL A 178 19.53 31.28 7.96
C VAL A 178 19.31 32.05 9.27
N PRO A 179 20.15 31.83 10.30
CA PRO A 179 20.17 32.67 11.47
C PRO A 179 20.99 33.94 11.16
N GLY A 180 20.33 35.09 11.26
CA GLY A 180 21.01 36.38 11.27
C GLY A 180 21.00 37.12 9.95
N GLN A 181 19.89 37.81 9.66
CA GLN A 181 19.96 39.04 8.88
C GLN A 181 18.76 39.95 9.21
N THR A 182 19.07 41.09 9.85
CA THR A 182 18.47 42.42 9.62
C THR A 182 16.93 42.53 9.66
N GLY A 183 16.29 43.21 10.61
CA GLY A 183 16.45 44.63 10.87
C GLY A 183 15.41 45.47 10.11
N GLY A 184 14.42 46.02 10.82
CA GLY A 184 13.69 47.24 10.44
C GLY A 184 12.26 47.09 9.88
N PRO A 185 11.31 47.96 10.30
CA PRO A 185 9.96 48.01 9.74
C PRO A 185 9.92 48.93 8.51
N GLY A 186 9.29 48.45 7.44
CA GLY A 186 8.87 49.28 6.32
C GLY A 186 9.36 48.77 4.97
N ARG A 187 8.43 48.28 4.15
CA ARG A 187 8.28 48.75 2.77
C ARG A 187 6.98 48.25 2.16
N GLN A 188 6.13 49.23 1.90
CA GLN A 188 5.03 49.18 0.94
C GLN A 188 5.62 49.18 -0.49
N GLY A 189 5.09 48.32 -1.36
CA GLY A 189 5.46 48.28 -2.78
C GLY A 189 4.81 47.13 -3.52
N LEU A 190 3.61 47.37 -4.07
CA LEU A 190 3.03 46.59 -5.17
C LEU A 190 3.76 46.90 -6.49
N ALA A 191 3.91 45.85 -7.32
CA ALA A 191 4.25 45.76 -8.76
C ALA A 191 5.44 44.79 -8.90
N GLY A 192 5.35 43.63 -9.55
CA GLY A 192 4.57 43.25 -10.72
C GLY A 192 5.58 42.77 -11.76
N ASP A 193 5.84 41.47 -11.81
CA ASP A 193 6.52 40.82 -12.95
C ASP A 193 6.25 39.31 -12.95
N GLY A 194 5.71 38.80 -14.06
CA GLY A 194 5.82 37.41 -14.52
C GLY A 194 5.23 36.28 -13.66
N ILE A 195 3.91 36.12 -13.66
CA ILE A 195 3.31 34.78 -13.49
C ILE A 195 3.35 34.10 -14.87
N PRO A 196 4.20 33.08 -15.13
CA PRO A 196 4.02 32.25 -16.31
C PRO A 196 2.70 31.47 -16.18
N PRO A 197 1.91 31.37 -17.26
CA PRO A 197 0.59 30.76 -17.22
C PRO A 197 0.68 29.30 -16.76
N SER A 198 -0.18 29.00 -15.80
CA SER A 198 -0.58 27.68 -15.32
C SER A 198 -0.58 26.62 -16.44
N GLY A 199 0.34 25.66 -16.33
CA GLY A 199 0.43 24.50 -17.22
C GLY A 199 1.48 23.47 -16.79
N GLU A 200 2.51 23.86 -16.02
CA GLU A 200 3.64 22.96 -15.71
C GLU A 200 3.73 22.52 -14.23
N THR A 201 2.86 23.01 -13.34
CA THR A 201 2.76 22.45 -11.98
C THR A 201 2.17 21.03 -11.95
N SER A 202 1.57 20.58 -13.06
CA SER A 202 1.09 19.21 -13.23
C SER A 202 2.20 18.19 -13.55
N ALA A 203 3.39 18.63 -13.96
CA ALA A 203 4.49 17.74 -14.33
C ALA A 203 5.27 17.20 -13.12
N ARG A 204 5.15 17.82 -11.94
CA ARG A 204 5.82 17.39 -10.70
C ARG A 204 5.01 16.42 -9.85
N LEU A 205 3.80 16.08 -10.26
CA LEU A 205 2.94 15.10 -9.58
C LEU A 205 2.83 13.77 -10.34
N LYS A 206 3.82 13.44 -11.17
CA LYS A 206 3.83 12.17 -11.93
C LYS A 206 4.51 11.00 -11.20
N GLY A 207 4.91 11.20 -9.94
CA GLY A 207 5.55 10.18 -9.09
C GLY A 207 4.63 9.59 -8.01
N ALA A 208 3.31 9.78 -8.12
CA ALA A 208 2.32 9.21 -7.20
C ALA A 208 1.43 8.21 -7.94
N THR A 209 2.04 7.29 -8.68
CA THR A 209 1.33 6.33 -9.56
C THR A 209 0.80 5.10 -8.83
N THR A 210 1.10 4.94 -7.54
CA THR A 210 0.53 3.84 -6.74
C THR A 210 -0.58 4.36 -5.85
N GLY A 211 -1.74 3.69 -5.89
CA GLY A 211 -2.90 4.00 -5.06
C GLY A 211 -2.69 3.75 -3.55
N ILE A 212 -1.52 3.28 -3.13
CA ILE A 212 -1.14 3.11 -1.73
C ILE A 212 -0.47 4.38 -1.22
N ASN A 213 -0.97 4.87 -0.07
CA ASN A 213 -0.35 5.96 0.66
C ASN A 213 1.04 5.50 1.17
N PRO A 214 2.13 6.25 0.91
CA PRO A 214 3.49 5.86 1.34
C PRO A 214 3.61 5.57 2.85
N TYR A 215 2.78 6.22 3.68
CA TYR A 215 2.75 5.92 5.11
C TYR A 215 2.28 4.50 5.44
N ILE A 216 1.31 3.98 4.68
CA ILE A 216 0.81 2.60 4.86
C ILE A 216 1.88 1.61 4.39
N LEU A 217 2.57 1.95 3.30
CA LEU A 217 3.65 1.13 2.76
C LEU A 217 4.81 1.02 3.75
N ASP A 218 5.19 2.12 4.38
CA ASP A 218 6.19 2.10 5.45
C ASP A 218 5.69 1.31 6.67
N ALA A 219 4.41 1.44 7.05
CA ALA A 219 3.84 0.73 8.20
C ALA A 219 3.85 -0.79 8.01
N VAL A 220 3.43 -1.29 6.84
CA VAL A 220 3.43 -2.74 6.57
C VAL A 220 4.86 -3.30 6.52
N ILE A 221 5.82 -2.54 5.98
CA ILE A 221 7.25 -2.93 6.01
C ILE A 221 7.73 -3.04 7.46
N SER A 222 7.52 -2.00 8.28
CA SER A 222 7.93 -2.02 9.69
C SER A 222 7.26 -3.13 10.50
N PHE A 223 5.98 -3.41 10.24
CA PHE A 223 5.27 -4.54 10.85
C PHE A 223 5.92 -5.89 10.50
N LEU A 224 6.28 -6.11 9.23
CA LEU A 224 6.92 -7.34 8.79
C LEU A 224 8.34 -7.47 9.35
N GLU A 225 9.10 -6.38 9.47
CA GLU A 225 10.38 -6.37 10.16
C GLU A 225 10.25 -6.73 11.65
N GLU A 226 9.22 -6.23 12.34
CA GLU A 226 8.92 -6.59 13.73
C GLU A 226 8.58 -8.09 13.84
N LYS A 227 7.75 -8.62 12.95
CA LYS A 227 7.45 -10.06 12.88
C LYS A 227 8.69 -10.93 12.68
N ILE A 228 9.68 -10.43 11.94
CA ILE A 228 10.93 -11.15 11.69
C ILE A 228 11.83 -11.16 12.94
N ASN A 229 11.90 -10.02 13.64
CA ASN A 229 12.85 -9.78 14.73
C ASN A 229 12.31 -10.09 16.13
N GLY A 230 10.98 -10.18 16.30
CA GLY A 230 10.30 -10.60 17.53
C GLY A 230 10.28 -12.11 17.73
#